data_AF-A0A8C8YEU9-F1
#
_entry.id   AF-A0A8C8YEU9-F1
#
_cell.length_a   1.000
_cell.length_b   1.000
_cell.length_c   1.000
_cell.angle_alpha   90.00
_cell.angle_beta   90.00
_cell.angle_gamma   90.00
#
_symmetry.space_group_name_H-M   'P 1'
#
loop_
_entity.id
_entity.type
_entity.pdbx_description
1 polymer ?
#
loop_
_entity_poly.entity_id
_entity_poly.type
_entity_poly.pdbx_seq_one_letter_code
_entity_poly.pdbx_strand_id
1 'polypeptide(L)'
;ISERYGPVFTIHLGPRRVVVLCGYDAVKEALVDQAEEFSGRGKQATFDWLFKGYGVVFSNGKRAKQLRCFWITMLQDFSVGKRGIEECIQEEVGFLVEAFRGTHGAIIDPTFFLSQAFCNVISTIVFGDCFDYENKELLSLLHMMMGSLEFTVLPLTAVLPFPSSLPNPQLYEMFYSVMKHLPGPRQQAFKELKGLEDFIAKKVEHNQRTLDPNSPRDFIYAFLIRMQQEQKNPNTEFYMKNLVLTTLNLFFAGTETVSTTLRYGFLLLMKHPDVEGKARGGGK
;
A
#
# COMPACT_ATOMS: atom_id res chain seq x y z
N ILE A 1 4.91 25.18 -14.10
CA ILE A 1 6.04 24.67 -14.92
C ILE A 1 5.51 24.09 -16.23
N SER A 2 4.57 23.14 -16.19
CA SER A 2 3.98 22.57 -17.41
C SER A 2 3.37 23.63 -18.34
N GLU A 3 2.63 24.62 -17.83
CA GLU A 3 2.08 25.72 -18.66
C GLU A 3 3.14 26.47 -19.50
N ARG A 4 4.39 26.52 -19.02
CA ARG A 4 5.49 27.22 -19.70
C ARG A 4 6.30 26.32 -20.63
N TYR A 5 6.48 25.05 -20.27
CA TYR A 5 7.37 24.12 -20.97
C TYR A 5 6.64 23.02 -21.74
N GLY A 6 5.31 22.99 -21.67
CA GLY A 6 4.47 21.98 -22.31
C GLY A 6 4.18 20.75 -21.45
N PRO A 7 3.53 19.73 -22.04
CA PRO A 7 3.09 18.53 -21.33
C PRO A 7 4.25 17.58 -20.96
N VAL A 8 5.42 17.70 -21.60
CA VAL A 8 6.60 16.89 -21.31
C VAL A 8 7.78 17.80 -21.02
N PHE A 9 8.31 17.75 -19.80
CA PHE A 9 9.44 18.59 -19.40
C PHE A 9 10.34 17.89 -18.39
N THR A 10 11.59 18.34 -18.30
CA THR A 10 12.57 17.81 -17.35
C THR A 10 12.70 18.73 -16.14
N ILE A 11 12.68 18.15 -14.95
CA ILE A 11 13.02 18.82 -13.69
C ILE A 11 14.22 18.15 -13.03
N HIS A 12 14.93 18.89 -12.18
CA HIS A 12 16.00 18.38 -11.35
C HIS A 12 15.57 18.42 -9.89
N LEU A 13 15.25 17.25 -9.34
CA LEU A 13 14.94 17.05 -7.93
C LEU A 13 16.25 16.81 -7.17
N GLY A 14 16.91 17.89 -6.76
CA GLY A 14 18.28 17.81 -6.24
C GLY A 14 19.23 17.25 -7.32
N PRO A 15 20.00 16.18 -7.05
CA PRO A 15 20.84 15.53 -8.06
C PRO A 15 20.04 14.62 -9.02
N ARG A 16 18.75 14.38 -8.78
CA ARG A 16 17.93 13.44 -9.56
C ARG A 16 17.24 14.15 -10.72
N ARG A 17 17.63 13.83 -11.95
CA ARG A 17 16.92 14.26 -13.16
C ARG A 17 15.62 13.44 -13.31
N VAL A 18 14.49 14.12 -13.50
CA VAL A 18 13.15 13.52 -13.65
C VAL A 18 12.45 14.13 -14.85
N VAL A 19 11.89 13.29 -15.71
CA VAL A 19 10.97 13.72 -16.76
C VAL A 19 9.55 13.67 -16.20
N VAL A 20 8.80 14.77 -16.35
CA VAL A 20 7.41 14.89 -15.92
C VAL A 20 6.53 14.80 -17.15
N LEU A 21 5.50 13.94 -17.06
CA LEU A 21 4.47 13.77 -18.07
C LEU A 21 3.16 14.34 -17.52
N CYS A 22 2.55 15.26 -18.27
CA CYS A 22 1.30 15.92 -17.89
C CYS A 22 0.25 15.77 -19.00
N GLY A 23 -0.99 15.46 -18.61
CA GLY A 23 -2.10 15.24 -19.52
C GLY A 23 -2.22 13.79 -19.99
N TYR A 24 -3.42 13.44 -20.48
CA TYR A 24 -3.76 12.07 -20.88
C TYR A 24 -2.85 11.53 -21.99
N ASP A 25 -2.66 12.30 -23.06
CA ASP A 25 -1.93 11.84 -24.24
C ASP A 25 -0.48 11.49 -23.91
N ALA A 26 0.24 12.38 -23.22
CA ALA A 26 1.63 12.16 -22.84
C ALA A 26 1.80 10.97 -21.87
N VAL A 27 0.87 10.78 -20.95
CA VAL A 27 0.90 9.65 -20.01
C VAL A 27 0.58 8.34 -20.70
N LYS A 28 -0.44 8.32 -21.58
CA LYS A 28 -0.81 7.13 -22.35
C LYS A 28 0.31 6.72 -23.31
N GLU A 29 0.87 7.66 -24.06
CA GLU A 29 1.92 7.38 -25.03
C GLU A 29 3.13 6.72 -24.35
N ALA A 30 3.57 7.24 -23.21
CA ALA A 30 4.69 6.67 -22.48
C ALA A 30 4.34 5.33 -21.81
N LEU A 31 3.25 5.27 -21.03
CA LEU A 31 2.99 4.11 -20.16
C LEU A 31 2.25 2.95 -20.84
N VAL A 32 1.64 3.18 -22.01
CA VAL A 32 0.89 2.16 -22.78
C VAL A 32 1.56 1.92 -24.13
N ASP A 33 1.73 2.96 -24.93
CA ASP A 33 2.20 2.79 -26.31
C ASP A 33 3.70 2.45 -26.36
N GLN A 34 4.48 2.91 -25.36
CA GLN A 34 5.90 2.58 -25.13
C GLN A 34 6.12 1.85 -23.79
N ALA A 35 5.20 0.93 -23.46
CA ALA A 35 5.15 0.30 -22.15
C ALA A 35 6.44 -0.44 -21.76
N GLU A 36 7.18 -1.02 -22.70
CA GLU A 36 8.41 -1.75 -22.39
C GLU A 36 9.50 -0.78 -21.91
N GLU A 37 9.69 0.35 -22.60
CA GLU A 37 10.65 1.39 -22.26
C GLU A 37 10.35 2.08 -20.92
N PHE A 38 9.06 2.27 -20.61
CA PHE A 38 8.60 2.94 -19.38
C PHE A 38 8.15 1.99 -18.27
N SER A 39 8.38 0.68 -18.41
CA SER A 39 7.99 -0.34 -17.41
C SER A 39 8.78 -0.27 -16.10
N GLY A 40 9.95 0.39 -16.13
CA GLY A 40 10.86 0.50 -15.00
C GLY A 40 10.24 1.18 -13.77
N ARG A 41 10.65 0.74 -12.57
CA ARG A 41 10.25 1.36 -11.30
C ARG A 41 11.24 2.44 -10.89
N GLY A 42 10.72 3.64 -10.71
CA GLY A 42 11.45 4.75 -10.10
C GLY A 42 11.73 4.53 -8.62
N LYS A 43 12.51 5.44 -8.02
CA LYS A 43 12.83 5.41 -6.59
C LYS A 43 11.95 6.39 -5.82
N GLN A 44 11.43 5.93 -4.69
CA GLN A 44 10.85 6.77 -3.66
C GLN A 44 11.71 6.63 -2.41
N ALA A 45 12.42 7.69 -2.05
CA ALA A 45 13.58 7.62 -1.18
C ALA A 45 13.21 7.16 0.24
N THR A 46 12.04 7.60 0.73
CA THR A 46 11.50 7.17 2.02
C THR A 46 11.27 5.67 2.07
N PHE A 47 10.62 5.09 1.06
CA PHE A 47 10.38 3.65 1.01
C PHE A 47 11.63 2.84 0.64
N ASP A 48 12.53 3.39 -0.18
CA ASP A 48 13.79 2.73 -0.56
C ASP A 48 14.70 2.47 0.64
N TRP A 49 14.57 3.26 1.72
CA TRP A 49 15.25 2.99 2.99
C TRP A 49 14.95 1.58 3.55
N LEU A 50 13.70 1.13 3.46
CA LEU A 50 13.27 -0.20 3.90
C LEU A 50 13.39 -1.22 2.76
N PHE A 51 12.74 -0.94 1.63
CA PHE A 51 12.53 -1.92 0.57
C PHE A 51 13.81 -2.22 -0.23
N LYS A 52 14.70 -1.23 -0.43
CA LYS A 52 16.01 -1.41 -1.10
C LYS A 52 15.94 -2.21 -2.42
N GLY A 53 14.88 -2.02 -3.20
CA GLY A 53 14.64 -2.75 -4.46
C GLY A 53 14.13 -4.20 -4.32
N TYR A 54 13.63 -4.61 -3.15
CA TYR A 54 12.95 -5.88 -2.91
C TYR A 54 11.43 -5.67 -2.80
N GLY A 55 10.68 -6.77 -2.84
CA GLY A 55 9.21 -6.73 -2.88
C GLY A 55 8.66 -6.43 -4.28
N VAL A 56 7.35 -6.56 -4.45
CA VAL A 56 6.71 -6.45 -5.79
C VAL A 56 6.59 -5.01 -6.31
N VAL A 57 6.47 -4.02 -5.43
CA VAL A 57 6.18 -2.62 -5.83
C VAL A 57 7.45 -1.87 -6.25
N PHE A 58 8.54 -2.02 -5.49
CA PHE A 58 9.77 -1.22 -5.65
C PHE A 58 10.92 -1.97 -6.32
N SER A 59 10.73 -3.22 -6.74
CA SER A 59 11.75 -3.97 -7.49
C SER A 59 11.72 -3.69 -8.99
N ASN A 60 12.75 -4.14 -9.71
CA ASN A 60 12.88 -3.99 -11.15
C ASN A 60 13.23 -5.33 -11.83
N GLY A 61 13.08 -5.37 -13.16
CA GLY A 61 13.52 -6.50 -13.99
C GLY A 61 12.86 -7.83 -13.62
N LYS A 62 13.67 -8.89 -13.60
CA LYS A 62 13.21 -10.27 -13.35
C LYS A 62 12.45 -10.41 -12.03
N ARG A 63 12.90 -9.73 -10.97
CA ARG A 63 12.27 -9.73 -9.65
C ARG A 63 10.84 -9.20 -9.70
N ALA A 64 10.66 -7.99 -10.24
CA ALA A 64 9.34 -7.38 -10.36
C ALA A 64 8.40 -8.26 -11.19
N LYS A 65 8.89 -8.80 -12.31
CA LYS A 65 8.11 -9.68 -13.18
C LYS A 65 7.66 -10.95 -12.45
N GLN A 66 8.58 -11.67 -11.81
CA GLN A 66 8.24 -12.93 -11.12
C GLN A 66 7.29 -12.71 -9.94
N LEU A 67 7.55 -11.72 -9.08
CA LEU A 67 6.70 -11.42 -7.93
C LEU A 67 5.31 -10.92 -8.34
N ARG A 68 5.23 -10.08 -9.39
CA ARG A 68 3.95 -9.60 -9.94
C ARG A 68 3.14 -10.73 -10.54
N CYS A 69 3.75 -11.57 -11.37
CA CYS A 69 3.08 -12.73 -11.96
C CYS A 69 2.56 -13.66 -10.86
N PHE A 70 3.38 -13.95 -9.84
CA PHE A 70 2.98 -14.79 -8.72
C PHE A 70 1.76 -14.22 -7.97
N TRP A 71 1.77 -12.93 -7.64
CA TRP A 71 0.64 -12.29 -6.97
C TRP A 71 -0.65 -12.32 -7.81
N ILE A 72 -0.56 -12.02 -9.11
CA ILE A 72 -1.72 -12.03 -10.01
C ILE A 72 -2.32 -13.44 -10.12
N THR A 73 -1.48 -14.46 -10.29
CA THR A 73 -1.94 -15.86 -10.32
C THR A 73 -2.62 -16.24 -9.01
N MET A 74 -2.06 -15.84 -7.87
CA MET A 74 -2.69 -16.07 -6.57
C MET A 74 -4.06 -15.42 -6.46
N LEU A 75 -4.22 -14.16 -6.87
CA LEU A 75 -5.53 -13.49 -6.87
C LEU A 75 -6.56 -14.22 -7.74
N GLN A 76 -6.14 -14.76 -8.88
CA GLN A 76 -7.00 -15.56 -9.75
C GLN A 76 -7.41 -16.87 -9.06
N ASP A 77 -6.46 -17.57 -8.43
CA ASP A 77 -6.75 -18.82 -7.70
C ASP A 77 -7.70 -18.59 -6.51
N PHE A 78 -7.53 -17.48 -5.79
CA PHE A 78 -8.45 -17.04 -4.72
C PHE A 78 -9.86 -16.72 -5.23
N SER A 79 -10.00 -16.27 -6.48
CA SER A 79 -11.31 -15.97 -7.08
C SER A 79 -12.06 -17.20 -7.58
N VAL A 80 -11.38 -18.33 -7.84
CA VAL A 80 -11.97 -19.50 -8.51
C VAL A 80 -12.26 -20.68 -7.57
N GLY A 81 -11.58 -20.81 -6.42
CA GLY A 81 -11.55 -22.09 -5.68
C GLY A 81 -11.98 -22.13 -4.21
N LYS A 82 -12.14 -21.01 -3.50
CA LYS A 82 -12.51 -20.94 -2.07
C LYS A 82 -13.35 -19.68 -1.80
N ARG A 83 -13.79 -19.48 -0.54
CA ARG A 83 -14.50 -18.29 -0.03
C ARG A 83 -13.97 -17.04 -0.75
N GLY A 84 -14.71 -16.54 -1.73
CA GLY A 84 -14.16 -15.65 -2.74
C GLY A 84 -13.71 -14.32 -2.14
N ILE A 85 -12.84 -13.58 -2.83
CA ILE A 85 -12.48 -12.20 -2.41
C ILE A 85 -13.76 -11.36 -2.20
N GLU A 86 -14.78 -11.59 -3.03
CA GLU A 86 -16.09 -10.96 -2.89
C GLU A 86 -16.77 -11.30 -1.55
N GLU A 87 -16.81 -12.58 -1.16
CA GLU A 87 -17.40 -13.00 0.11
C GLU A 87 -16.65 -12.40 1.30
N CYS A 88 -15.31 -12.33 1.22
CA CYS A 88 -14.49 -11.65 2.23
C CYS A 88 -14.83 -10.15 2.33
N ILE A 89 -15.03 -9.47 1.20
CA ILE A 89 -15.44 -8.06 1.18
C ILE A 89 -16.84 -7.90 1.76
N GLN A 90 -17.79 -8.76 1.38
CA GLN A 90 -19.18 -8.70 1.88
C GLN A 90 -19.26 -8.92 3.40
N GLU A 91 -18.52 -9.91 3.91
CA GLU A 91 -18.41 -10.21 5.35
C GLU A 91 -17.86 -8.98 6.10
N GLU A 92 -16.78 -8.39 5.58
CA GLU A 92 -16.15 -7.21 6.19
C GLU A 92 -17.02 -5.95 6.12
N VAL A 93 -17.74 -5.75 5.02
CA VAL A 93 -18.75 -4.68 4.90
C VAL A 93 -19.84 -4.86 5.94
N GLY A 94 -20.25 -6.11 6.23
CA GLY A 94 -21.18 -6.42 7.32
C GLY A 94 -20.67 -5.93 8.67
N PHE A 95 -19.42 -6.25 9.01
CA PHE A 95 -18.79 -5.77 10.26
C PHE A 95 -18.68 -4.25 10.32
N LEU A 96 -18.30 -3.61 9.21
CA LEU A 96 -18.22 -2.15 9.12
C LEU A 96 -19.59 -1.48 9.32
N VAL A 97 -20.66 -2.03 8.75
CA VAL A 97 -22.02 -1.51 8.94
C VAL A 97 -22.46 -1.62 10.40
N GLU A 98 -22.17 -2.74 11.05
CA GLU A 98 -22.48 -2.92 12.48
C GLU A 98 -21.63 -2.00 13.37
N ALA A 99 -20.35 -1.78 13.03
CA ALA A 99 -19.51 -0.81 13.71
C ALA A 99 -20.08 0.62 13.59
N PHE A 100 -20.57 1.02 12.40
CA PHE A 100 -21.25 2.30 12.23
C PHE A 100 -22.59 2.35 12.98
N ARG A 101 -23.38 1.28 12.98
CA ARG A 101 -24.64 1.22 13.73
C ARG A 101 -24.42 1.41 15.24
N GLY A 102 -23.35 0.82 15.77
CA GLY A 102 -22.94 0.95 17.18
C GLY A 102 -22.57 2.38 17.61
N THR A 103 -22.33 3.30 16.67
CA THR A 103 -22.09 4.72 16.99
C THR A 103 -23.36 5.48 17.34
N HIS A 104 -24.54 4.86 17.12
CA HIS A 104 -25.85 5.44 17.39
C HIS A 104 -26.07 6.83 16.75
N GLY A 105 -25.45 7.08 15.59
CA GLY A 105 -25.55 8.35 14.87
C GLY A 105 -24.72 9.49 15.47
N ALA A 106 -23.77 9.19 16.35
CA ALA A 106 -22.84 10.17 16.87
C ALA A 106 -21.93 10.74 15.76
N ILE A 107 -21.44 11.97 15.98
CA ILE A 107 -20.42 12.57 15.11
C ILE A 107 -19.11 11.85 15.40
N ILE A 108 -18.56 11.20 14.38
CA ILE A 108 -17.33 10.40 14.46
C ILE A 108 -16.34 10.76 13.36
N ASP A 109 -15.07 10.46 13.58
CA ASP A 109 -14.07 10.37 12.51
C ASP A 109 -14.11 8.94 11.92
N PRO A 110 -14.49 8.76 10.64
CA PRO A 110 -14.58 7.45 10.01
C PRO A 110 -13.21 6.83 9.65
N THR A 111 -12.10 7.55 9.86
CA THR A 111 -10.76 7.13 9.42
C THR A 111 -10.42 5.71 9.84
N PHE A 112 -10.51 5.39 11.14
CA PHE A 112 -10.13 4.06 11.61
C PHE A 112 -11.15 2.99 11.25
N PHE A 113 -12.45 3.30 11.27
CA PHE A 113 -13.49 2.36 10.81
C PHE A 113 -13.21 1.86 9.39
N LEU A 114 -12.91 2.79 8.47
CA LEU A 114 -12.62 2.45 7.08
C LEU A 114 -11.27 1.74 6.94
N SER A 115 -10.23 2.22 7.61
CA SER A 115 -8.91 1.57 7.54
C SER A 115 -8.92 0.15 8.12
N GLN A 116 -9.66 -0.11 9.20
CA GLN A 116 -9.80 -1.43 9.79
C GLN A 116 -10.45 -2.42 8.81
N ALA A 117 -11.57 -2.01 8.18
CA ALA A 117 -12.27 -2.85 7.21
C ALA A 117 -11.33 -3.29 6.06
N PHE A 118 -10.68 -2.34 5.38
CA PHE A 118 -9.82 -2.70 4.25
C PHE A 118 -8.53 -3.40 4.67
N CYS A 119 -8.03 -3.10 5.87
CA CYS A 119 -6.94 -3.86 6.47
C CYS A 119 -7.33 -5.33 6.67
N ASN A 120 -8.55 -5.60 7.13
CA ASN A 120 -9.04 -6.96 7.31
C ASN A 120 -9.24 -7.70 5.98
N VAL A 121 -9.78 -7.04 4.95
CA VAL A 121 -9.88 -7.64 3.60
C VAL A 121 -8.51 -8.11 3.11
N ILE A 122 -7.50 -7.24 3.15
CA ILE A 122 -6.16 -7.63 2.71
C ILE A 122 -5.53 -8.65 3.65
N SER A 123 -5.75 -8.55 4.96
CA SER A 123 -5.25 -9.49 5.99
C SER A 123 -5.75 -10.90 5.77
N THR A 124 -7.03 -11.08 5.44
CA THR A 124 -7.59 -12.38 5.09
C THR A 124 -6.89 -12.98 3.87
N ILE A 125 -6.56 -12.17 2.87
CA ILE A 125 -5.85 -12.64 1.66
C ILE A 125 -4.38 -12.98 1.97
N VAL A 126 -3.69 -12.14 2.75
CA VAL A 126 -2.25 -12.27 2.96
C VAL A 126 -1.85 -13.16 4.14
N PHE A 127 -2.66 -13.18 5.19
CA PHE A 127 -2.43 -13.93 6.44
C PHE A 127 -3.44 -15.06 6.66
N GLY A 128 -4.52 -15.12 5.89
CA GLY A 128 -5.55 -16.15 6.03
C GLY A 128 -6.53 -15.91 7.19
N ASP A 129 -6.44 -14.75 7.83
CA ASP A 129 -7.25 -14.40 9.00
C ASP A 129 -7.45 -12.87 9.09
N CYS A 130 -8.51 -12.46 9.76
CA CYS A 130 -8.86 -11.05 10.01
C CYS A 130 -8.59 -10.67 11.46
N PHE A 131 -8.45 -9.37 11.72
CA PHE A 131 -8.31 -8.85 13.08
C PHE A 131 -9.66 -8.43 13.64
N ASP A 132 -9.83 -8.63 14.94
CA ASP A 132 -10.92 -8.01 15.69
C ASP A 132 -10.81 -6.47 15.62
N TYR A 133 -11.94 -5.76 15.51
CA TYR A 133 -11.98 -4.30 15.46
C TYR A 133 -11.49 -3.65 16.77
N GLU A 134 -11.54 -4.35 17.90
CA GLU A 134 -10.99 -3.88 19.18
C GLU A 134 -9.51 -4.25 19.36
N ASN A 135 -8.90 -4.93 18.38
CA ASN A 135 -7.52 -5.38 18.47
C ASN A 135 -6.54 -4.19 18.48
N LYS A 136 -5.85 -4.02 19.60
CA LYS A 136 -4.86 -2.94 19.80
C LYS A 136 -3.64 -3.06 18.88
N GLU A 137 -3.26 -4.27 18.48
CA GLU A 137 -2.17 -4.49 17.52
C GLU A 137 -2.57 -3.96 16.14
N LEU A 138 -3.80 -4.28 15.67
CA LEU A 138 -4.34 -3.74 14.42
C LEU A 138 -4.33 -2.21 14.42
N LEU A 139 -4.88 -1.59 15.47
CA LEU A 139 -4.88 -0.14 15.60
C LEU A 139 -3.46 0.43 15.55
N SER A 140 -2.50 -0.18 16.24
CA SER A 140 -1.09 0.22 16.19
C SER A 140 -0.51 0.14 14.77
N LEU A 141 -0.80 -0.92 14.02
CA LEU A 141 -0.38 -1.08 12.62
C LEU A 141 -0.94 0.03 11.74
N LEU A 142 -2.23 0.35 11.88
CA LEU A 142 -2.87 1.44 11.13
C LEU A 142 -2.26 2.80 11.45
N HIS A 143 -1.95 3.08 12.72
CA HIS A 143 -1.24 4.31 13.09
C HIS A 143 0.15 4.38 12.46
N MET A 144 0.90 3.27 12.42
CA MET A 144 2.20 3.21 11.77
C MET A 144 2.10 3.41 10.25
N MET A 145 1.08 2.86 9.60
CA MET A 145 0.84 3.08 8.17
C MET A 145 0.55 4.55 7.90
N MET A 146 -0.40 5.14 8.62
CA MET A 146 -0.78 6.54 8.46
C MET A 146 0.38 7.49 8.75
N GLY A 147 1.12 7.31 9.86
CA GLY A 147 2.27 8.14 10.20
C GLY A 147 3.38 8.09 9.15
N SER A 148 3.65 6.91 8.60
CA SER A 148 4.64 6.76 7.52
C SER A 148 4.20 7.43 6.22
N LEU A 149 2.89 7.43 5.92
CA LEU A 149 2.33 8.08 4.74
C LEU A 149 2.30 9.60 4.90
N GLU A 150 1.91 10.10 6.07
CA GLU A 150 1.92 11.53 6.40
C GLU A 150 3.29 12.13 6.12
N PHE A 151 4.38 11.46 6.53
CA PHE A 151 5.74 11.92 6.21
C PHE A 151 5.99 12.02 4.70
N THR A 152 5.44 11.13 3.88
CA THR A 152 5.63 11.16 2.41
C THR A 152 4.70 12.12 1.68
N VAL A 153 3.49 12.38 2.19
CA VAL A 153 2.40 13.13 1.52
C VAL A 153 2.27 14.57 2.02
N LEU A 154 2.76 14.91 3.23
CA LEU A 154 2.67 16.27 3.78
C LEU A 154 3.22 17.41 2.90
N PRO A 155 4.15 17.21 1.95
CA PRO A 155 4.60 18.37 1.19
C PRO A 155 3.65 18.77 0.04
N LEU A 156 2.50 18.11 -0.13
CA LEU A 156 1.40 18.56 -1.01
C LEU A 156 0.29 19.32 -0.27
N THR A 157 0.15 19.18 1.05
CA THR A 157 -0.95 19.74 1.86
C THR A 157 -0.50 20.82 2.84
N ALA A 158 0.56 21.58 2.51
CA ALA A 158 1.12 22.67 3.32
C ALA A 158 0.18 23.90 3.47
N VAL A 159 -1.08 23.65 3.87
CA VAL A 159 -2.07 24.63 4.31
C VAL A 159 -2.15 24.67 5.85
N LEU A 160 -1.60 23.68 6.57
CA LEU A 160 -1.51 23.76 8.03
C LEU A 160 -0.14 24.25 8.49
N PRO A 161 -0.08 25.34 9.30
CA PRO A 161 1.16 25.89 9.81
C PRO A 161 1.70 25.00 10.93
N PHE A 162 2.49 23.98 10.58
CA PHE A 162 3.40 23.38 11.54
C PHE A 162 4.57 24.35 11.81
N PRO A 163 5.06 24.46 13.06
CA PRO A 163 6.07 25.44 13.45
C PRO A 163 7.38 25.22 12.67
N SER A 164 7.58 26.09 11.67
CA SER A 164 8.79 26.73 11.12
C SER A 164 10.23 26.25 11.43
N SER A 165 10.50 25.03 11.87
CA SER A 165 11.88 24.57 12.18
C SER A 165 12.27 23.21 11.62
N LEU A 166 11.44 22.60 10.76
CA LEU A 166 11.63 21.22 10.32
C LEU A 166 11.89 21.11 8.81
N PRO A 167 12.91 20.36 8.36
CA PRO A 167 13.17 20.16 6.93
C PRO A 167 11.96 19.54 6.24
N ASN A 168 11.45 20.24 5.23
CA ASN A 168 10.34 19.81 4.37
C ASN A 168 10.58 18.37 3.85
N PRO A 169 9.62 17.43 3.94
CA PRO A 169 9.77 16.07 3.43
C PRO A 169 10.17 15.99 1.94
N GLN A 170 9.81 16.99 1.12
CA GLN A 170 10.31 17.10 -0.26
C GLN A 170 11.84 17.26 -0.33
N LEU A 171 12.45 18.00 0.60
CA LEU A 171 13.91 18.12 0.64
C LEU A 171 14.55 16.76 0.90
N TYR A 172 13.91 15.92 1.71
CA TYR A 172 14.41 14.57 1.97
C TYR A 172 14.37 13.69 0.71
N GLU A 173 13.27 13.70 -0.04
CA GLU A 173 13.17 12.98 -1.31
C GLU A 173 14.19 13.50 -2.34
N MET A 174 14.45 14.81 -2.37
CA MET A 174 15.43 15.44 -3.26
C MET A 174 16.89 15.16 -2.86
N PHE A 175 17.21 15.21 -1.56
CA PHE A 175 18.58 15.14 -1.03
C PHE A 175 18.80 13.96 -0.08
N TYR A 176 18.16 12.83 -0.40
CA TYR A 176 18.21 11.60 0.41
C TYR A 176 19.63 11.20 0.82
N SER A 177 20.61 11.31 -0.08
CA SER A 177 21.99 10.89 0.15
C SER A 177 22.64 11.56 1.35
N VAL A 178 22.35 12.84 1.56
CA VAL A 178 22.87 13.65 2.67
C VAL A 178 21.91 13.56 3.85
N MET A 179 20.62 13.79 3.57
CA MET A 179 19.63 13.94 4.62
C MET A 179 19.41 12.64 5.39
N LYS A 180 19.69 11.45 4.82
CA LYS A 180 19.63 10.16 5.54
C LYS A 180 20.50 10.08 6.80
N HIS A 181 21.50 10.94 6.94
CA HIS A 181 22.39 10.98 8.09
C HIS A 181 21.98 11.99 9.17
N LEU A 182 21.02 12.87 8.88
CA LEU A 182 20.61 13.94 9.81
C LEU A 182 19.51 13.45 10.77
N PRO A 183 19.53 13.87 12.05
CA PRO A 183 18.43 13.63 12.96
C PRO A 183 17.18 14.41 12.51
N GLY A 184 15.98 13.88 12.79
CA GLY A 184 14.72 14.54 12.46
C GLY A 184 13.52 13.59 12.42
N PRO A 185 12.31 14.11 12.09
CA PRO A 185 11.05 13.36 12.11
C PRO A 185 11.02 12.12 11.21
N ARG A 186 11.85 12.13 10.18
CA ARG A 186 12.22 10.99 9.32
C ARG A 186 12.55 9.71 10.10
N GLN A 187 13.19 9.84 11.27
CA GLN A 187 13.51 8.68 12.11
C GLN A 187 12.26 8.00 12.66
N GLN A 188 11.20 8.75 12.92
CA GLN A 188 9.91 8.22 13.36
C GLN A 188 9.25 7.42 12.23
N ALA A 189 9.20 7.97 11.01
CA ALA A 189 8.67 7.25 9.85
C ALA A 189 9.45 5.94 9.56
N PHE A 190 10.78 5.94 9.72
CA PHE A 190 11.58 4.72 9.61
C PHE A 190 11.28 3.69 10.70
N LYS A 191 11.05 4.15 11.93
CA LYS A 191 10.69 3.28 13.05
C LYS A 191 9.31 2.63 12.81
N GLU A 192 8.36 3.38 12.28
CA GLU A 192 7.02 2.89 11.91
C GLU A 192 7.10 1.86 10.78
N LEU A 193 7.82 2.18 9.70
CA LEU A 193 8.09 1.23 8.60
C LEU A 193 8.79 -0.05 9.08
N LYS A 194 9.73 0.09 10.01
CA LYS A 194 10.43 -1.06 10.60
C LYS A 194 9.50 -1.88 11.49
N GLY A 195 8.63 -1.23 12.27
CA GLY A 195 7.61 -1.91 13.07
C GLY A 195 6.63 -2.72 12.21
N LEU A 196 6.25 -2.19 11.05
CA LEU A 196 5.45 -2.93 10.06
C LEU A 196 6.23 -4.13 9.49
N GLU A 197 7.50 -3.97 9.11
CA GLU A 197 8.35 -5.10 8.65
C GLU A 197 8.46 -6.19 9.72
N ASP A 198 8.69 -5.81 10.97
CA ASP A 198 8.85 -6.74 12.09
C ASP A 198 7.56 -7.51 12.38
N PHE A 199 6.40 -6.85 12.24
CA PHE A 199 5.10 -7.50 12.33
C PHE A 199 4.91 -8.56 11.24
N ILE A 200 5.20 -8.21 9.97
CA ILE A 200 5.10 -9.15 8.86
C ILE A 200 6.07 -10.31 9.05
N ALA A 201 7.30 -10.06 9.50
CA ALA A 201 8.29 -11.10 9.76
C ALA A 201 7.78 -12.11 10.81
N LYS A 202 7.14 -11.65 11.89
CA LYS A 202 6.52 -12.53 12.90
C LYS A 202 5.39 -13.39 12.32
N LYS A 203 4.52 -12.80 11.49
CA LYS A 203 3.44 -13.55 10.82
C LYS A 203 4.01 -14.61 9.87
N VAL A 204 5.05 -14.26 9.10
CA VAL A 204 5.74 -15.23 8.23
C VAL A 204 6.37 -16.35 9.04
N GLU A 205 7.07 -16.05 10.14
CA GLU A 205 7.66 -17.06 11.02
C GLU A 205 6.61 -18.01 11.61
N HIS A 206 5.47 -17.48 12.04
CA HIS A 206 4.36 -18.30 12.52
C HIS A 206 3.87 -19.27 11.44
N ASN A 207 3.58 -18.76 10.23
CA ASN A 207 3.10 -19.57 9.11
C ASN A 207 4.13 -20.60 8.65
N GLN A 208 5.43 -20.34 8.79
CA GLN A 208 6.47 -21.33 8.52
C GLN A 208 6.41 -22.54 9.47
N ARG A 209 6.07 -22.31 10.74
CA ARG A 209 6.00 -23.39 11.75
C ARG A 209 4.76 -24.26 11.60
N THR A 210 3.70 -23.72 11.04
CA THR A 210 2.39 -24.37 10.85
C THR A 210 2.12 -24.75 9.39
N LEU A 211 3.15 -24.70 8.54
CA LEU A 211 3.02 -24.91 7.10
C LEU A 211 2.52 -26.32 6.77
N ASP A 212 1.36 -26.40 6.12
CA ASP A 212 0.84 -27.61 5.49
C ASP A 212 0.91 -27.45 3.96
N PRO A 213 1.82 -28.17 3.28
CA PRO A 213 1.99 -28.09 1.83
C PRO A 213 0.75 -28.45 1.02
N ASN A 214 -0.19 -29.20 1.60
CA ASN A 214 -1.37 -29.70 0.89
C ASN A 214 -2.57 -28.75 0.91
N SER A 215 -2.48 -27.65 1.68
CA SER A 215 -3.58 -26.68 1.79
C SER A 215 -3.05 -25.26 1.93
N PRO A 216 -2.65 -24.59 0.83
CA PRO A 216 -2.34 -23.17 0.88
C PRO A 216 -3.61 -22.40 1.26
N ARG A 217 -3.51 -21.65 2.36
CA ARG A 217 -4.61 -20.88 2.95
C ARG A 217 -4.54 -19.39 2.60
N ASP A 218 -3.33 -18.88 2.42
CA ASP A 218 -3.03 -17.46 2.27
C ASP A 218 -1.83 -17.24 1.33
N PHE A 219 -1.55 -15.98 1.02
CA PHE A 219 -0.41 -15.58 0.20
C PHE A 219 0.94 -16.08 0.75
N ILE A 220 1.15 -16.00 2.08
CA ILE A 220 2.41 -16.41 2.71
C ILE A 220 2.63 -17.91 2.51
N TYR A 221 1.62 -18.74 2.74
CA TYR A 221 1.67 -20.19 2.52
C TYR A 221 2.05 -20.52 1.08
N ALA A 222 1.37 -19.91 0.12
CA ALA A 222 1.64 -20.15 -1.29
C ALA A 222 3.08 -19.74 -1.67
N PHE A 223 3.55 -18.61 -1.14
CA PHE A 223 4.92 -18.16 -1.38
C PHE A 223 5.94 -19.11 -0.75
N LEU A 224 5.71 -19.59 0.47
CA LEU A 224 6.56 -20.56 1.14
C LEU A 224 6.63 -21.89 0.38
N ILE A 225 5.50 -22.38 -0.15
CA ILE A 225 5.48 -23.57 -1.02
C ILE A 225 6.30 -23.31 -2.28
N ARG A 226 6.16 -22.13 -2.90
CA ARG A 226 6.96 -21.74 -4.07
C ARG A 226 8.46 -21.68 -3.78
N MET A 227 8.84 -21.19 -2.60
CA MET A 227 10.22 -21.21 -2.11
C MET A 227 10.77 -22.64 -2.00
N GLN A 228 9.97 -23.59 -1.51
CA GLN A 228 10.37 -25.01 -1.44
C GLN A 228 10.54 -25.62 -2.84
N GLN A 229 9.62 -25.33 -3.76
CA GLN A 229 9.69 -25.81 -5.15
C GLN A 229 10.91 -25.27 -5.90
N GLU A 230 11.31 -24.03 -5.63
CA GLU A 230 12.45 -23.37 -6.28
C GLU A 230 13.78 -23.49 -5.52
N GLN A 231 13.86 -24.32 -4.46
CA GLN A 231 15.07 -24.43 -3.63
C GLN A 231 16.33 -24.79 -4.43
N LYS A 232 16.18 -25.52 -5.55
CA LYS A 232 17.30 -25.92 -6.43
C LYS A 232 17.71 -24.84 -7.44
N ASN A 233 16.95 -23.75 -7.57
CA ASN A 233 17.21 -22.67 -8.50
C ASN A 233 18.03 -21.55 -7.82
N PRO A 234 19.33 -21.41 -8.10
CA PRO A 234 20.16 -20.38 -7.47
C PRO A 234 19.77 -18.95 -7.89
N ASN A 235 19.00 -18.80 -8.97
CA ASN A 235 18.56 -17.51 -9.52
C ASN A 235 17.08 -17.24 -9.23
N THR A 236 16.53 -17.85 -8.17
CA THR A 236 15.14 -17.66 -7.75
C THR A 236 14.95 -16.30 -7.08
N GLU A 237 13.79 -15.68 -7.32
CA GLU A 237 13.34 -14.50 -6.57
C GLU A 237 12.40 -14.85 -5.42
N PHE A 238 12.14 -16.14 -5.20
CA PHE A 238 11.35 -16.65 -4.09
C PHE A 238 12.28 -16.98 -2.93
N TYR A 239 12.50 -15.99 -2.06
CA TYR A 239 13.25 -16.13 -0.81
C TYR A 239 12.70 -15.21 0.27
N MET A 240 13.10 -15.44 1.52
CA MET A 240 12.50 -14.84 2.71
C MET A 240 12.37 -13.31 2.66
N LYS A 241 13.42 -12.61 2.23
CA LYS A 241 13.40 -11.14 2.15
C LYS A 241 12.37 -10.63 1.13
N ASN A 242 12.21 -11.29 -0.02
CA ASN A 242 11.18 -10.94 -0.99
C ASN A 242 9.79 -11.33 -0.49
N LEU A 243 9.63 -12.43 0.26
CA LEU A 243 8.37 -12.79 0.90
C LEU A 243 7.91 -11.67 1.86
N VAL A 244 8.73 -11.35 2.86
CA VAL A 244 8.40 -10.33 3.88
C VAL A 244 8.07 -8.98 3.23
N LEU A 245 8.92 -8.52 2.30
CA LEU A 245 8.72 -7.20 1.69
C LEU A 245 7.60 -7.19 0.64
N THR A 246 7.30 -8.31 -0.01
CA THR A 246 6.11 -8.40 -0.89
C THR A 246 4.85 -8.39 -0.05
N THR A 247 4.78 -9.18 1.02
CA THR A 247 3.63 -9.18 1.94
C THR A 247 3.41 -7.79 2.54
N LEU A 248 4.48 -7.11 2.95
CA LEU A 248 4.39 -5.73 3.42
C LEU A 248 3.88 -4.76 2.34
N ASN A 249 4.35 -4.89 1.09
CA ASN A 249 3.82 -4.08 -0.02
C ASN A 249 2.31 -4.26 -0.19
N LEU A 250 1.84 -5.51 -0.20
CA LEU A 250 0.42 -5.83 -0.40
C LEU A 250 -0.41 -5.31 0.77
N PHE A 251 0.01 -5.58 2.00
CA PHE A 251 -0.65 -5.15 3.22
C PHE A 251 -0.77 -3.62 3.31
N PHE A 252 0.32 -2.90 3.07
CA PHE A 252 0.32 -1.44 3.12
C PHE A 252 -0.52 -0.82 2.00
N ALA A 253 -0.31 -1.24 0.75
CA ALA A 253 -0.98 -0.66 -0.40
C ALA A 253 -2.49 -0.98 -0.42
N GLY A 254 -2.88 -2.18 0.02
CA GLY A 254 -4.27 -2.62 0.08
C GLY A 254 -5.10 -1.90 1.13
N THR A 255 -4.48 -1.45 2.23
CA THR A 255 -5.17 -0.75 3.31
C THR A 255 -5.33 0.75 3.04
N GLU A 256 -4.21 1.48 2.92
CA GLU A 256 -4.22 2.94 2.99
C GLU A 256 -4.85 3.62 1.76
N THR A 257 -4.66 3.04 0.57
CA THR A 257 -5.15 3.67 -0.68
C THR A 257 -6.66 3.62 -0.77
N VAL A 258 -7.27 2.50 -0.39
CA VAL A 258 -8.72 2.31 -0.44
C VAL A 258 -9.40 3.06 0.70
N SER A 259 -8.86 3.00 1.92
CA SER A 259 -9.40 3.74 3.06
C SER A 259 -9.40 5.26 2.81
N THR A 260 -8.30 5.79 2.24
CA THR A 260 -8.21 7.21 1.86
C THR A 260 -9.21 7.58 0.78
N THR A 261 -9.39 6.71 -0.24
CA THR A 261 -10.34 6.94 -1.33
C THR A 261 -11.78 7.01 -0.80
N LEU A 262 -12.17 6.08 0.08
CA LEU A 262 -13.51 6.08 0.66
C LEU A 262 -13.74 7.23 1.63
N ARG A 263 -12.75 7.57 2.46
CA ARG A 263 -12.83 8.74 3.33
C ARG A 263 -13.09 10.01 2.51
N TYR A 264 -12.38 10.18 1.40
CA TYR A 264 -12.62 11.29 0.48
C TYR A 264 -13.98 11.17 -0.24
N GLY A 265 -14.37 9.96 -0.62
CA GLY A 265 -15.68 9.67 -1.23
C GLY A 265 -16.85 10.07 -0.33
N PHE A 266 -16.84 9.69 0.95
CA PHE A 266 -17.86 10.10 1.92
C PHE A 266 -17.87 11.61 2.13
N LEU A 267 -16.71 12.25 2.21
CA LEU A 267 -16.61 13.70 2.29
C LEU A 267 -17.25 14.39 1.07
N LEU A 268 -17.01 13.87 -0.13
CA LEU A 268 -17.60 14.39 -1.36
C LEU A 268 -19.11 14.17 -1.40
N LEU A 269 -19.61 13.01 -0.98
CA LEU A 269 -21.05 12.73 -0.90
C LEU A 269 -21.76 13.69 0.07
N MET A 270 -21.17 13.94 1.24
CA MET A 270 -21.68 14.95 2.18
C MET A 270 -21.64 16.37 1.61
N LYS A 271 -20.66 16.67 0.76
CA LYS A 271 -20.55 17.97 0.07
C LYS A 271 -21.57 18.13 -1.07
N HIS A 272 -22.01 17.02 -1.67
CA HIS A 272 -22.91 16.98 -2.82
C HIS A 272 -24.14 16.06 -2.55
N PRO A 273 -25.10 16.51 -1.73
CA PRO A 273 -26.26 15.69 -1.34
C PRO A 273 -27.15 15.26 -2.52
N ASP A 274 -27.14 16.00 -3.64
CA ASP A 274 -27.87 15.64 -4.86
C ASP A 274 -27.30 14.37 -5.52
N VAL A 275 -25.98 14.18 -5.44
CA VAL A 275 -25.30 12.97 -5.91
C VAL A 275 -25.59 11.81 -4.97
N GLU A 276 -25.55 12.04 -3.66
CA GLU A 276 -25.94 11.03 -2.67
C GLU A 276 -27.39 10.57 -2.86
N GLY A 277 -28.32 11.51 -3.07
CA GLY A 277 -29.72 11.21 -3.34
C GLY A 277 -29.92 10.34 -4.59
N LYS A 278 -29.16 10.62 -5.66
CA LYS A 278 -29.17 9.78 -6.88
C LYS A 278 -28.58 8.40 -6.63
N ALA A 279 -27.49 8.30 -5.88
CA ALA A 279 -26.85 7.02 -5.55
C ALA A 279 -27.78 6.13 -4.69
N ARG A 280 -28.52 6.72 -3.75
CA ARG A 280 -29.54 6.02 -2.94
C ARG A 280 -30.82 5.70 -3.73
N GLY A 281 -31.14 6.49 -4.75
CA GLY A 281 -32.42 6.47 -5.48
C GLY A 281 -32.41 5.85 -6.88
N GLY A 282 -31.39 5.07 -7.25
CA GLY A 282 -31.31 4.35 -8.53
C GLY A 282 -32.20 3.10 -8.66
N GLY A 283 -32.96 2.76 -7.62
CA GLY A 283 -34.03 1.75 -7.69
C GLY A 283 -35.40 2.45 -7.68
N LYS A 284 -35.96 2.69 -8.87
CA LYS A 284 -37.41 2.79 -9.03
C LYS A 284 -37.98 1.40 -9.23
#